data_AF-A0A9D6IBQ3-F1
#
_entry.id   AF-A0A9D6IBQ3-F1
#
_cell.length_a   1.000
_cell.length_b   1.000
_cell.length_c   1.000
_cell.angle_alpha   90.00
_cell.angle_beta   90.00
_cell.angle_gamma   90.00
#
_symmetry.space_group_name_H-M   'P 1'
#
loop_
_entity.id
_entity.type
_entity.pdbx_description
1 polymer ?
#
loop_
_entity_poly.entity_id
_entity_poly.type
_entity_poly.pdbx_seq_one_letter_code
_entity_poly.pdbx_strand_id
1 'polypeptide(L)'
;MMRLMKTTGTLVVLLGVSAFAQAEVAKGTIKSVNTDRKEVVFKGIISDTIYELNKDATVWLDGARCKLADLKADDRVTVVYEKKGEHLMASQVRGLRKAQEAIGIVADVLGEKKEFTLKGTLRNTTYELHKTATIWVNGKRGALNEIRAGDQVLVTYEQRGQRYMVNDVTVLKRK
;
A
#
# COMPACT_ATOMS: atom_id res chain seq x y z
N MET A 1 20.41 28.29 -9.56
CA MET A 1 20.06 27.72 -8.22
C MET A 1 19.03 26.62 -8.44
N MET A 2 19.50 25.39 -8.65
CA MET A 2 18.67 24.26 -9.09
C MET A 2 18.08 23.56 -7.86
N ARG A 3 16.74 23.64 -7.70
CA ARG A 3 16.01 22.98 -6.63
C ARG A 3 16.04 21.48 -6.92
N LEU A 4 16.80 20.73 -6.14
CA LEU A 4 16.82 19.26 -6.19
C LEU A 4 15.43 18.77 -5.77
N MET A 5 14.56 18.49 -6.75
CA MET A 5 13.31 17.77 -6.53
C MET A 5 13.69 16.39 -6.00
N LYS A 6 13.41 16.13 -4.72
CA LYS A 6 13.37 14.77 -4.19
C LYS A 6 12.26 14.05 -4.93
N THR A 7 12.59 13.35 -6.01
CA THR A 7 11.70 12.37 -6.64
C THR A 7 11.39 11.35 -5.57
N THR A 8 10.23 11.51 -4.94
CA THR A 8 9.67 10.51 -4.04
C THR A 8 9.20 9.42 -4.98
N GLY A 9 10.11 8.50 -5.33
CA GLY A 9 9.83 7.37 -6.20
C GLY A 9 8.59 6.68 -5.67
N THR A 10 7.52 6.70 -6.46
CA THR A 10 6.28 6.02 -6.09
C THR A 10 6.56 4.54 -6.21
N LEU A 11 6.87 3.92 -5.08
CA LEU A 11 6.88 2.49 -4.97
C LEU A 11 5.42 2.02 -4.89
N VAL A 12 5.07 1.11 -5.79
CA VAL A 12 3.72 0.57 -5.91
C VAL A 12 3.82 -0.90 -5.61
N VAL A 13 2.98 -1.34 -4.69
CA VAL A 13 3.04 -2.69 -4.16
C VAL A 13 1.85 -3.47 -4.65
N LEU A 14 2.10 -4.20 -5.74
CA LEU A 14 1.20 -5.18 -6.34
C LEU A 14 1.12 -6.39 -5.40
N LEU A 15 -0.02 -6.52 -4.72
CA LEU A 15 -0.27 -7.64 -3.81
C LEU A 15 -1.09 -8.70 -4.51
N GLY A 16 -0.56 -9.92 -4.59
CA GLY A 16 -1.35 -11.08 -5.02
C GLY A 16 -1.73 -11.11 -6.50
N VAL A 17 -1.01 -10.42 -7.39
CA VAL A 17 -1.29 -10.49 -8.83
C VAL A 17 -0.03 -10.75 -9.65
N SER A 18 -0.07 -11.82 -10.45
CA SER A 18 1.09 -12.39 -11.16
C SER A 18 1.22 -11.96 -12.63
N ALA A 19 0.40 -11.05 -13.14
CA ALA A 19 0.46 -10.67 -14.55
C ALA A 19 -0.12 -9.29 -14.79
N PHE A 20 0.74 -8.25 -14.87
CA PHE A 20 0.38 -6.97 -15.49
C PHE A 20 1.62 -6.36 -16.14
N ALA A 21 1.89 -6.72 -17.39
CA ALA A 21 2.97 -6.09 -18.16
C ALA A 21 2.60 -4.66 -18.63
N GLN A 22 1.36 -4.21 -18.42
CA GLN A 22 0.84 -2.92 -18.87
C GLN A 22 0.08 -2.13 -17.78
N ALA A 23 0.18 -2.53 -16.50
CA ALA A 23 -0.47 -1.77 -15.45
C ALA A 23 0.23 -0.42 -15.22
N GLU A 24 -0.57 0.63 -15.19
CA GLU A 24 -0.22 1.97 -14.75
C GLU A 24 -0.63 2.18 -13.29
N VAL A 25 -0.07 3.23 -12.68
CA VAL A 25 -0.34 3.55 -11.28
C VAL A 25 -0.63 5.02 -11.11
N ALA A 26 -1.74 5.31 -10.46
CA ALA A 26 -2.13 6.65 -10.08
C ALA A 26 -2.21 6.79 -8.56
N LYS A 27 -1.86 7.98 -8.09
CA LYS A 27 -2.04 8.40 -6.70
C LYS A 27 -2.94 9.63 -6.67
N GLY A 28 -3.82 9.68 -5.68
CA GLY A 28 -4.72 10.81 -5.56
C GLY A 28 -5.54 10.76 -4.28
N THR A 29 -6.52 11.65 -4.23
CA THR A 29 -7.48 11.75 -3.15
C THR A 29 -8.85 11.41 -3.71
N ILE A 30 -9.61 10.57 -3.00
CA ILE A 30 -10.97 10.23 -3.41
C ILE A 30 -11.85 11.49 -3.32
N LYS A 31 -12.55 11.79 -4.40
CA LYS A 31 -13.70 12.70 -4.41
C LYS A 31 -14.97 11.96 -4.00
N SER A 32 -15.23 10.81 -4.63
CA SER A 32 -16.40 9.99 -4.36
C SER A 32 -16.16 8.52 -4.72
N VAL A 33 -17.06 7.66 -4.23
CA VAL A 33 -17.11 6.23 -4.52
C VAL A 33 -18.52 5.90 -4.99
N ASN A 34 -18.65 5.17 -6.10
CA ASN A 34 -19.93 4.65 -6.57
C ASN A 34 -19.88 3.12 -6.53
N THR A 35 -20.61 2.51 -5.60
CA THR A 35 -20.61 1.06 -5.42
C THR A 35 -21.38 0.31 -6.49
N ASP A 36 -22.42 0.93 -7.06
CA ASP A 36 -23.28 0.31 -8.07
C ASP A 36 -22.55 0.20 -9.40
N ARG A 37 -21.81 1.26 -9.76
CA ARG A 37 -20.95 1.31 -10.95
C ARG A 37 -19.54 0.76 -10.71
N LYS A 38 -19.20 0.43 -9.46
CA LYS A 38 -17.87 -0.01 -9.01
C LYS A 38 -16.76 0.97 -9.37
N GLU A 39 -16.95 2.24 -9.05
CA GLU A 39 -16.01 3.31 -9.40
C GLU A 39 -15.40 3.97 -8.16
N VAL A 40 -14.14 4.36 -8.31
CA VAL A 40 -13.48 5.35 -7.44
C VAL A 40 -13.17 6.57 -8.29
N VAL A 41 -13.63 7.73 -7.83
CA VAL A 41 -13.41 9.01 -8.52
C VAL A 41 -12.32 9.78 -7.78
N PHE A 42 -11.21 10.05 -8.47
CA PHE A 42 -10.14 10.90 -7.98
C PHE A 42 -10.47 12.37 -8.21
N LYS A 43 -10.17 13.18 -7.20
CA LYS A 43 -10.32 14.64 -7.28
C LYS A 43 -9.32 15.21 -8.29
N GLY A 44 -9.84 15.84 -9.32
CA GLY A 44 -9.06 16.55 -10.32
C GLY A 44 -8.78 18.01 -9.95
N ILE A 45 -7.76 18.60 -10.57
CA ILE A 45 -7.59 20.06 -10.59
C ILE A 45 -8.50 20.66 -11.68
N ILE A 46 -8.49 20.05 -12.88
CA ILE A 46 -9.26 20.50 -14.05
C ILE A 46 -10.49 19.62 -14.23
N SER A 47 -10.29 18.29 -14.22
CA SER A 47 -11.36 17.30 -14.34
C SER A 47 -11.06 16.12 -13.44
N ASP A 48 -12.10 15.54 -12.85
CA ASP A 48 -11.96 14.31 -12.07
C ASP A 48 -11.59 13.13 -12.97
N THR A 49 -10.93 12.15 -12.36
CA THR A 49 -10.54 10.91 -13.05
C THR A 49 -11.31 9.75 -12.45
N ILE A 50 -11.96 8.96 -13.29
CA ILE A 50 -12.76 7.81 -12.86
C ILE A 50 -11.95 6.54 -13.09
N TYR A 51 -11.85 5.72 -12.04
CA TYR A 51 -11.28 4.38 -12.10
C TYR A 51 -12.38 3.35 -11.85
N GLU A 52 -12.63 2.49 -12.83
CA GLU A 52 -13.61 1.41 -12.76
C GLU A 52 -12.94 0.13 -12.26
N LEU A 53 -13.49 -0.49 -11.22
CA LEU A 53 -12.92 -1.70 -10.66
C LEU A 53 -13.27 -2.89 -11.54
N ASN A 54 -12.23 -3.59 -12.00
CA ASN A 54 -12.37 -4.92 -12.60
C ASN A 54 -13.11 -5.87 -11.65
N LYS A 55 -13.72 -6.93 -12.21
CA LYS A 55 -14.48 -7.93 -11.42
C LYS A 55 -13.66 -8.51 -10.26
N ASP A 56 -12.37 -8.74 -10.48
CA ASP A 56 -11.46 -9.34 -9.50
C ASP A 56 -10.60 -8.29 -8.78
N ALA A 57 -10.98 -7.02 -8.85
CA ALA A 57 -10.22 -5.94 -8.27
C ALA A 57 -10.08 -6.07 -6.75
N THR A 58 -8.93 -5.66 -6.25
CA THR A 58 -8.60 -5.75 -4.84
C THR A 58 -8.63 -4.39 -4.15
N VAL A 59 -9.57 -4.19 -3.22
CA VAL A 59 -9.62 -3.02 -2.34
C VAL A 59 -8.97 -3.26 -0.96
N TRP A 60 -8.15 -2.31 -0.53
CA TRP A 60 -7.48 -2.29 0.77
C TRP A 60 -7.63 -0.91 1.40
N LEU A 61 -7.81 -0.85 2.71
CA LEU A 61 -7.82 0.39 3.49
C LEU A 61 -6.96 0.20 4.74
N ASP A 62 -6.00 1.10 4.94
CA ASP A 62 -5.10 1.10 6.09
C ASP A 62 -4.37 -0.25 6.27
N GLY A 63 -4.06 -0.95 5.16
CA GLY A 63 -3.39 -2.25 5.15
C GLY A 63 -4.30 -3.46 5.34
N ALA A 64 -5.61 -3.27 5.58
CA ALA A 64 -6.57 -4.36 5.70
C ALA A 64 -7.41 -4.52 4.42
N ARG A 65 -7.76 -5.76 4.09
CA ARG A 65 -8.70 -6.07 2.99
C ARG A 65 -10.07 -5.49 3.34
N CYS A 66 -10.69 -4.75 2.42
CA CYS A 66 -12.00 -4.15 2.65
C CYS A 66 -12.87 -4.19 1.39
N LYS A 67 -14.10 -3.69 1.50
CA LYS A 67 -15.01 -3.47 0.38
C LYS A 67 -14.81 -2.07 -0.19
N LEU A 68 -15.20 -1.87 -1.45
CA LEU A 68 -15.21 -0.55 -2.08
C LEU A 68 -16.00 0.48 -1.25
N ALA A 69 -17.12 0.07 -0.65
CA ALA A 69 -17.99 0.91 0.19
C ALA A 69 -17.32 1.43 1.47
N ASP A 70 -16.19 0.84 1.89
CA ASP A 70 -15.46 1.26 3.09
C ASP A 70 -14.57 2.50 2.81
N LEU A 71 -14.25 2.74 1.54
CA LEU A 71 -13.54 3.94 1.09
C LEU A 71 -14.47 5.15 1.10
N LYS A 72 -13.91 6.32 1.42
CA LYS A 72 -14.64 7.57 1.58
C LYS A 72 -13.93 8.71 0.87
N ALA A 73 -14.67 9.80 0.66
CA ALA A 73 -14.08 11.07 0.26
C ALA A 73 -12.92 11.44 1.18
N ASP A 74 -11.91 12.08 0.60
CA ASP A 74 -10.66 12.52 1.22
C ASP A 74 -9.68 11.42 1.64
N ASP A 75 -10.00 10.14 1.44
CA ASP A 75 -9.00 9.07 1.56
C ASP A 75 -7.88 9.27 0.53
N ARG A 76 -6.62 9.12 0.98
CA ARG A 76 -5.46 9.07 0.07
C ARG A 76 -5.36 7.68 -0.53
N VAL A 77 -5.30 7.58 -1.84
CA VAL A 77 -5.40 6.29 -2.53
C VAL A 77 -4.34 6.14 -3.61
N THR A 78 -3.84 4.92 -3.73
CA THR A 78 -3.08 4.45 -4.89
C THR A 78 -3.95 3.46 -5.66
N VAL A 79 -4.08 3.64 -6.97
CA VAL A 79 -4.80 2.73 -7.88
C VAL A 79 -3.82 2.15 -8.87
N VAL A 80 -3.84 0.83 -9.02
CA VAL A 80 -3.22 0.11 -10.14
C VAL A 80 -4.30 -0.14 -11.17
N TYR A 81 -4.08 0.29 -12.41
CA TYR A 81 -5.08 0.19 -13.48
C TYR A 81 -4.45 -0.08 -14.84
N GLU A 82 -5.29 -0.47 -15.80
CA GLU A 82 -4.95 -0.51 -17.22
C GLU A 82 -5.93 0.35 -18.00
N LYS A 83 -5.47 1.03 -19.05
CA LYS A 83 -6.37 1.73 -19.97
C LYS A 83 -6.98 0.74 -20.97
N LYS A 84 -8.30 0.66 -21.05
CA LYS A 84 -9.05 -0.17 -22.02
C LYS A 84 -10.04 0.72 -22.78
N GLY A 85 -9.64 1.17 -23.97
CA GLY A 85 -10.36 2.22 -24.69
C GLY A 85 -10.37 3.50 -23.86
N GLU A 86 -11.56 4.03 -23.58
CA GLU A 86 -11.75 5.22 -22.75
C GLU A 86 -11.82 4.93 -21.25
N HIS A 87 -11.82 3.65 -20.84
CA HIS A 87 -11.98 3.25 -19.45
C HIS A 87 -10.63 3.02 -18.75
N LEU A 88 -10.53 3.46 -17.49
CA LEU A 88 -9.38 3.18 -16.63
C LEU A 88 -9.74 2.05 -15.66
N MET A 89 -9.33 0.84 -16.02
CA MET A 89 -9.75 -0.39 -15.36
C MET A 89 -8.82 -0.75 -14.21
N ALA A 90 -9.22 -0.43 -12.98
CA ALA A 90 -8.50 -0.70 -11.75
C ALA A 90 -8.49 -2.19 -11.40
N SER A 91 -7.31 -2.75 -11.15
CA SER A 91 -7.11 -4.10 -10.58
C SER A 91 -6.81 -4.06 -9.08
N GLN A 92 -6.32 -2.93 -8.58
CA GLN A 92 -6.08 -2.73 -7.15
C GLN A 92 -6.34 -1.29 -6.73
N VAL A 93 -6.94 -1.13 -5.56
CA VAL A 93 -7.16 0.15 -4.89
C VAL A 93 -6.64 0.03 -3.47
N ARG A 94 -5.63 0.83 -3.10
CA ARG A 94 -5.08 0.89 -1.73
C ARG A 94 -5.30 2.28 -1.15
N GLY A 95 -6.15 2.37 -0.14
CA GLY A 95 -6.41 3.60 0.61
C GLY A 95 -5.67 3.68 1.94
N LEU A 96 -5.35 4.92 2.32
CA LEU A 96 -4.79 5.31 3.61
C LEU A 96 -5.66 6.43 4.20
N ARG A 97 -6.21 6.18 5.38
CA ARG A 97 -7.00 7.14 6.16
C ARG A 97 -6.36 7.42 7.51
N LYS A 98 -6.06 6.36 8.27
CA LYS A 98 -5.43 6.46 9.60
C LYS A 98 -4.00 5.94 9.62
N ALA A 99 -3.67 5.06 8.68
CA ALA A 99 -2.34 4.48 8.58
C ALA A 99 -1.38 5.37 7.78
N GLN A 100 -0.11 5.09 7.99
CA GLN A 100 1.04 5.64 7.29
C GLN A 100 1.81 4.50 6.62
N GLU A 101 2.66 4.88 5.67
CA GLU A 101 3.54 3.93 5.00
C GLU A 101 5.01 4.29 5.23
N ALA A 102 5.85 3.27 5.40
CA ALA A 102 7.30 3.41 5.47
C ALA A 102 7.97 2.34 4.60
N ILE A 103 9.02 2.73 3.90
CA ILE A 103 9.91 1.81 3.18
C ILE A 103 11.22 1.74 3.94
N GLY A 104 11.73 0.54 4.18
CA GLY A 104 13.01 0.38 4.86
C GLY A 104 13.64 -0.99 4.68
N ILE A 105 14.88 -1.10 5.15
CA ILE A 105 15.62 -2.36 5.18
C ILE A 105 15.45 -2.97 6.56
N VAL A 106 15.06 -4.24 6.62
CA VAL A 106 14.92 -4.98 7.87
C VAL A 106 16.30 -5.15 8.51
N ALA A 107 16.46 -4.71 9.75
CA ALA A 107 17.64 -4.91 10.57
C ALA A 107 17.58 -6.24 11.33
N ASP A 108 16.40 -6.54 11.88
CA ASP A 108 16.18 -7.67 12.78
C ASP A 108 14.70 -8.09 12.80
N VAL A 109 14.43 -9.35 13.13
CA VAL A 109 13.08 -9.93 13.23
C VAL A 109 12.97 -10.72 14.55
N LEU A 110 12.08 -10.27 15.43
CA LEU A 110 11.83 -10.86 16.74
C LEU A 110 10.50 -11.61 16.70
N GLY A 111 10.51 -12.81 16.12
CA GLY A 111 9.31 -13.61 15.83
C GLY A 111 8.39 -13.83 17.04
N GLU A 112 8.98 -14.19 18.18
CA GLU A 112 8.25 -14.42 19.44
C GLU A 112 7.48 -13.19 19.94
N LYS A 113 8.04 -12.00 19.70
CA LYS A 113 7.41 -10.72 20.08
C LYS A 113 6.47 -10.19 18.98
N LYS A 114 6.43 -10.85 17.82
CA LYS A 114 5.76 -10.36 16.61
C LYS A 114 6.25 -8.98 16.19
N GLU A 115 7.55 -8.76 16.32
CA GLU A 115 8.19 -7.48 16.00
C GLU A 115 9.22 -7.65 14.90
N PHE A 116 9.46 -6.58 14.14
CA PHE A 116 10.65 -6.44 13.31
C PHE A 116 11.15 -5.01 13.38
N THR A 117 12.43 -4.83 13.06
CA THR A 117 13.10 -3.54 13.16
C THR A 117 13.57 -3.10 11.80
N LEU A 118 13.27 -1.86 11.41
CA LEU A 118 13.83 -1.23 10.21
C LEU A 118 15.07 -0.42 10.55
N LYS A 119 16.08 -0.51 9.69
CA LYS A 119 17.28 0.35 9.74
C LYS A 119 16.89 1.79 9.48
N GLY A 120 17.29 2.69 10.37
CA GLY A 120 17.22 4.12 10.13
C GLY A 120 18.61 4.75 10.13
N THR A 121 18.72 5.97 9.61
CA THR A 121 20.00 6.68 9.49
C THR A 121 20.60 7.05 10.85
N LEU A 122 19.75 7.48 11.79
CA LEU A 122 20.17 7.89 13.14
C LEU A 122 19.85 6.83 14.18
N ARG A 123 18.69 6.18 14.04
CA ARG A 123 18.23 5.11 14.93
C ARG A 123 17.35 4.15 14.16
N ASN A 124 17.36 2.90 14.60
CA ASN A 124 16.44 1.90 14.10
C ASN A 124 15.04 2.14 14.68
N THR A 125 14.01 1.71 13.94
CA THR A 125 12.61 1.80 14.37
C THR A 125 12.01 0.40 14.44
N THR A 126 11.47 0.03 15.59
CA THR A 126 10.79 -1.26 15.80
C THR A 126 9.29 -1.12 15.53
N TYR A 127 8.77 -2.10 14.82
CA TYR A 127 7.39 -2.22 14.39
C TYR A 127 6.80 -3.50 14.98
N GLU A 128 5.60 -3.40 15.56
CA GLU A 128 4.86 -4.52 16.15
C GLU A 128 3.74 -4.93 15.19
N LEU A 129 3.64 -6.21 14.85
CA LEU A 129 2.56 -6.70 14.01
C LEU A 129 1.24 -6.69 14.78
N HIS A 130 0.24 -6.02 14.20
CA HIS A 130 -1.13 -6.19 14.64
C HIS A 130 -1.54 -7.68 14.49
N LYS A 131 -2.45 -8.16 15.33
CA LYS A 131 -2.90 -9.57 15.31
C LYS A 131 -3.47 -9.99 13.95
N THR A 132 -4.04 -9.05 13.22
CA THR A 132 -4.63 -9.26 11.89
C THR A 132 -3.73 -8.80 10.75
N ALA A 133 -2.45 -8.52 11.03
CA ALA A 133 -1.52 -8.03 10.02
C ALA A 133 -1.40 -9.03 8.87
N THR A 134 -1.35 -8.50 7.64
CA THR A 134 -1.06 -9.33 6.47
C THR A 134 0.40 -9.15 6.07
N ILE A 135 1.05 -10.25 5.70
CA ILE A 135 2.44 -10.25 5.28
C ILE A 135 2.49 -10.81 3.86
N TRP A 136 3.19 -10.10 2.99
CA TRP A 136 3.36 -10.46 1.60
C TRP A 136 4.82 -10.69 1.27
N VAL A 137 5.09 -11.87 0.75
CA VAL A 137 6.41 -12.35 0.41
C VAL A 137 6.36 -12.88 -1.01
N ASN A 138 7.18 -12.33 -1.89
CA ASN A 138 7.20 -12.70 -3.31
C ASN A 138 5.79 -12.66 -3.95
N GLY A 139 5.00 -11.64 -3.58
CA GLY A 139 3.64 -11.44 -4.06
C GLY A 139 2.58 -12.38 -3.46
N LYS A 140 2.95 -13.30 -2.57
CA LYS A 140 2.03 -14.25 -1.91
C LYS A 140 1.89 -13.95 -0.44
N ARG A 141 0.76 -14.36 0.17
CA ARG A 141 0.59 -14.27 1.62
C ARG A 141 1.61 -15.19 2.29
N GLY A 142 2.34 -14.64 3.26
CA GLY A 142 3.37 -15.35 4.03
C GLY A 142 3.27 -15.09 5.53
N ALA A 143 4.33 -15.43 6.25
CA ALA A 143 4.48 -15.30 7.69
C ALA A 143 5.69 -14.43 8.08
N LEU A 144 5.73 -13.98 9.35
CA LEU A 144 6.77 -13.07 9.85
C LEU A 144 8.17 -13.70 9.79
N ASN A 145 8.28 -14.99 10.06
CA ASN A 145 9.53 -15.73 9.99
C ASN A 145 10.08 -15.89 8.56
N GLU A 146 9.29 -15.54 7.54
CA GLU A 146 9.76 -15.49 6.16
C GLU A 146 10.42 -14.16 5.81
N ILE A 147 10.24 -13.11 6.61
CA ILE A 147 10.96 -11.84 6.50
C ILE A 147 12.34 -12.01 7.13
N ARG A 148 13.39 -11.52 6.45
CA ARG A 148 14.77 -11.68 6.89
C ARG A 148 15.48 -10.33 7.02
N ALA A 149 16.47 -10.28 7.90
CA ALA A 149 17.37 -9.14 7.96
C ALA A 149 18.03 -8.89 6.58
N GLY A 150 17.99 -7.65 6.13
CA GLY A 150 18.42 -7.22 4.79
C GLY A 150 17.30 -7.09 3.76
N ASP A 151 16.12 -7.67 3.99
CA ASP A 151 14.98 -7.49 3.09
C ASP A 151 14.54 -6.02 3.05
N GLN A 152 14.19 -5.52 1.87
CA GLN A 152 13.52 -4.24 1.72
C GLN A 152 12.01 -4.46 1.79
N VAL A 153 11.34 -3.73 2.68
CA VAL A 153 9.89 -3.86 2.91
C VAL A 153 9.16 -2.53 2.79
N LEU A 154 7.90 -2.57 2.33
CA LEU A 154 6.89 -1.53 2.57
C LEU A 154 6.07 -1.95 3.78
N VAL A 155 5.86 -1.04 4.71
CA VAL A 155 5.08 -1.26 5.93
C VAL A 155 3.94 -0.26 5.98
N THR A 156 2.70 -0.74 6.08
CA THR A 156 1.53 0.08 6.42
C THR A 156 1.25 -0.06 7.91
N TYR A 157 1.28 1.05 8.65
CA TYR A 157 1.18 1.04 10.11
C TYR A 157 0.40 2.23 10.67
N GLU A 158 -0.15 2.06 11.87
CA GLU A 158 -0.70 3.14 12.68
C GLU A 158 0.21 3.38 13.89
N GLN A 159 0.45 4.65 14.24
CA GLN A 159 1.13 4.97 15.48
C GLN A 159 0.10 5.00 16.63
N ARG A 160 0.32 4.17 17.66
CA ARG A 160 -0.52 4.11 18.88
C ARG A 160 0.36 4.38 20.10
N GLY A 161 0.34 5.62 20.57
CA GLY A 161 1.28 6.09 21.59
C GLY A 161 2.72 6.00 21.09
N GLN A 162 3.54 5.20 21.76
CA GLN A 162 4.94 4.97 21.38
C GLN A 162 5.14 3.77 20.44
N ARG A 163 4.07 3.03 20.12
CA ARG A 163 4.15 1.81 19.29
C ARG A 163 3.76 2.09 17.85
N TYR A 164 4.45 1.43 16.93
CA TYR A 164 4.11 1.41 15.51
C TYR A 164 3.43 0.09 15.17
N MET A 165 2.10 0.09 15.14
CA MET A 165 1.28 -1.10 14.93
C MET A 165 1.09 -1.35 13.44
N VAL A 166 1.62 -2.45 12.95
CA VAL A 166 1.63 -2.80 11.53
C VAL A 166 0.37 -3.54 11.13
N ASN A 167 -0.30 -3.06 10.09
CA ASN A 167 -1.47 -3.69 9.50
C ASN A 167 -1.11 -4.51 8.25
N ASP A 168 -0.07 -4.09 7.50
CA ASP A 168 0.41 -4.77 6.29
C ASP A 168 1.92 -4.63 6.16
N VAL A 169 2.59 -5.71 5.74
CA VAL A 169 4.00 -5.69 5.33
C VAL A 169 4.13 -6.36 3.98
N THR A 170 4.88 -5.74 3.08
CA THR A 170 5.27 -6.36 1.82
C THR A 170 6.76 -6.37 1.64
N VAL A 171 7.33 -7.55 1.41
CA VAL A 171 8.73 -7.72 0.99
C VAL A 171 8.85 -7.37 -0.49
N LEU A 172 9.59 -6.31 -0.76
CA LEU A 172 9.76 -5.71 -2.09
C LEU A 172 10.97 -6.31 -2.79
N LYS A 173 12.05 -6.48 -2.03
CA LYS A 173 13.32 -7.01 -2.50
C LYS A 173 13.96 -7.84 -1.41
N ARG A 174 14.45 -9.02 -1.80
CA ARG A 174 15.25 -9.89 -0.94
C ARG A 174 16.72 -9.44 -0.95
N LYS A 175 17.40 -9.67 0.16
CA LYS A 175 18.87 -9.61 0.21
C LYS A 175 19.48 -10.58 -0.79
#